data_AF-A0A9P1H7K6-F1
#
_entry.id   AF-A0A9P1H7K6-F1
#
_cell.length_a   1.000
_cell.length_b   1.000
_cell.length_c   1.000
_cell.angle_alpha   90.00
_cell.angle_beta   90.00
_cell.angle_gamma   90.00
#
_symmetry.space_group_name_H-M   'P 1'
#
loop_
_entity.id
_entity.type
_entity.pdbx_description
1 polymer ?
#
loop_
_entity_poly.entity_id
_entity_poly.type
_entity_poly.pdbx_seq_one_letter_code
_entity_poly.pdbx_strand_id
1 'polypeptide(L)'
;MPTLWGNHQPNNDDGNGRADDGREAADERTRLLSNHADRGPAMLAPDDPAVSPFNLWTVRMFKHVTVFFTLITAGWWTVLLISTFVTPPGLHMRGSGFFAFANTTIALLALILDLMFFGTPSKSTRILCACMALALLVNTILTLAVQMVRYEEGWVGAVSVSWVLLMSLWVLAADRTVEWGKAEEEERLTGRSETRRTLGEWSRVLTSTVGFFVLCLAVFLMTLTLIVRDKYRMHVFCEANITDGRDRDLPTVLLESGEFPVQSGLAQLAANALRNGTIARYCYVDRPGYAWSDTAPSPFSAGMGAVAVSEALAKAGEPGPWVVVSAGVGGFYSRIFASQHGNEVKGLLLVDALHDDDLDRLASAHRGLLFWLWGILSRWGSTRYRAPCLRGATARTASGASRPSITPNTCSRDCRRRSWPARSQARGAQQPQHHAQGYGAGGDFVGDRIKGNRRWEEKQRDLSRLTTNLKHWDVVDGAPHEVWRTLEGRERIERRMGELVRGY
;
A
#
# COMPACT_ATOMS: atom_id res chain seq x y z
N MET A 1 -46.79 34.98 60.84
CA MET A 1 -47.79 35.77 61.60
C MET A 1 -47.12 37.08 62.03
N PRO A 2 -47.84 38.21 62.08
CA PRO A 2 -47.75 39.32 61.12
C PRO A 2 -47.36 40.68 61.75
N THR A 3 -47.08 41.70 60.93
CA THR A 3 -47.57 43.10 61.05
C THR A 3 -47.29 43.84 59.72
N LEU A 4 -48.23 44.51 59.04
CA LEU A 4 -49.12 45.65 59.36
C LEU A 4 -48.39 47.01 59.47
N TRP A 5 -48.50 47.79 58.39
CA TRP A 5 -48.74 49.25 58.29
C TRP A 5 -48.14 50.21 59.33
N GLY A 6 -47.42 51.23 58.86
CA GLY A 6 -47.12 52.44 59.63
C GLY A 6 -46.24 53.45 58.90
N ASN A 7 -46.89 54.46 58.29
CA ASN A 7 -46.31 55.68 57.69
C ASN A 7 -45.50 56.52 58.69
N HIS A 8 -44.36 57.08 58.26
CA HIS A 8 -44.00 58.48 58.56
C HIS A 8 -42.89 59.01 57.63
N GLN A 9 -43.27 59.92 56.72
CA GLN A 9 -42.48 61.08 56.29
C GLN A 9 -42.95 62.29 57.14
N PRO A 10 -42.22 63.43 57.26
CA PRO A 10 -41.50 64.12 56.18
C PRO A 10 -40.17 64.84 56.57
N ASN A 11 -39.60 65.54 55.57
CA ASN A 11 -38.55 66.59 55.58
C ASN A 11 -37.10 66.12 55.47
N ASN A 12 -36.23 66.74 54.66
CA ASN A 12 -36.36 67.54 53.44
C ASN A 12 -34.94 67.66 52.84
N ASP A 13 -34.87 67.98 51.54
CA ASP A 13 -33.72 68.57 50.82
C ASP A 13 -32.85 67.65 49.96
N ASP A 14 -33.27 67.61 48.69
CA ASP A 14 -32.49 67.92 47.49
C ASP A 14 -31.08 67.36 47.31
N GLY A 15 -30.92 66.61 46.21
CA GLY A 15 -29.70 66.71 45.43
C GLY A 15 -28.99 65.41 45.13
N ASN A 16 -29.48 64.75 44.08
CA ASN A 16 -28.65 64.31 42.96
C ASN A 16 -27.58 63.23 43.21
N GLY A 17 -27.83 62.06 42.64
CA GLY A 17 -26.82 61.00 42.55
C GLY A 17 -25.57 61.45 41.81
N ARG A 18 -24.43 60.96 42.26
CA ARG A 18 -23.21 60.88 41.45
C ARG A 18 -22.44 59.63 41.82
N ALA A 19 -22.45 58.71 40.86
CA ALA A 19 -21.40 57.73 40.69
C ALA A 19 -20.07 58.46 40.50
N ASP A 20 -19.08 57.97 41.23
CA ASP A 20 -17.68 58.35 41.22
C ASP A 20 -17.06 57.98 39.87
N ASP A 21 -16.84 58.98 39.01
CA ASP A 21 -16.06 58.86 37.77
C ASP A 21 -14.93 59.89 37.89
N GLY A 22 -13.71 59.39 38.12
CA GLY A 22 -12.50 60.18 38.33
C GLY A 22 -12.08 60.95 37.07
N ARG A 23 -12.73 62.08 36.80
CA ARG A 23 -12.28 63.08 35.84
C ARG A 23 -11.70 64.26 36.60
N GLU A 24 -10.38 64.40 36.55
CA GLU A 24 -9.73 65.67 36.86
C GLU A 24 -10.39 66.79 36.04
N ALA A 25 -10.79 67.87 36.72
CA ALA A 25 -11.41 69.02 36.10
C ALA A 25 -10.39 69.70 35.17
N ALA A 26 -10.81 70.02 33.95
CA ALA A 26 -9.96 70.71 32.98
C ALA A 26 -9.65 72.14 33.46
N ASP A 27 -8.36 72.48 33.47
CA ASP A 27 -7.82 73.78 33.88
C ASP A 27 -7.52 74.66 32.65
N GLU A 28 -7.20 75.93 32.90
CA GLU A 28 -6.87 76.94 31.87
C GLU A 28 -5.65 76.59 31.00
N ARG A 29 -4.90 75.54 31.38
CA ARG A 29 -3.77 74.98 30.62
C ARG A 29 -4.16 73.79 29.73
N THR A 30 -5.40 73.33 29.80
CA THR A 30 -5.88 72.20 29.00
C THR A 30 -6.12 72.65 27.56
N ARG A 31 -5.15 72.34 26.69
CA ARG A 31 -5.21 72.65 25.25
C ARG A 31 -6.42 71.97 24.58
N LEU A 32 -7.33 72.77 24.03
CA LEU A 32 -8.56 72.31 23.36
C LEU A 32 -8.36 71.71 21.94
N LEU A 33 -7.13 71.73 21.42
CA LEU A 33 -6.77 71.11 20.15
C LEU A 33 -5.54 70.23 20.36
N SER A 34 -5.73 68.91 20.31
CA SER A 34 -4.62 67.95 20.30
C SER A 34 -3.84 68.12 19.00
N ASN A 35 -2.55 68.41 19.11
CA ASN A 35 -1.65 68.45 17.97
C ASN A 35 -1.61 67.03 17.36
N HIS A 36 -2.01 66.88 16.09
CA HIS A 36 -2.09 65.57 15.42
C HIS A 36 -0.72 64.89 15.24
N ALA A 37 0.36 65.54 15.66
CA ALA A 37 1.74 65.07 15.59
C ALA A 37 2.22 64.29 16.84
N ASP A 38 1.51 64.38 17.98
CA ASP A 38 1.92 63.73 19.24
C ASP A 38 1.12 62.46 19.59
N ARG A 39 0.17 62.06 18.72
CA ARG A 39 -0.37 60.70 18.78
C ARG A 39 0.64 59.78 18.13
N GLY A 40 1.42 59.07 18.94
CA GLY A 40 1.97 57.78 18.52
C GLY A 40 0.84 56.97 17.85
N PRO A 41 1.17 56.11 16.85
CA PRO A 41 0.16 55.45 16.02
C PRO A 41 -0.95 54.88 16.92
N ALA A 42 -2.20 55.28 16.66
CA ALA A 42 -3.33 54.82 17.44
C ALA A 42 -3.33 53.29 17.41
N MET A 43 -3.07 52.68 18.57
CA MET A 43 -3.01 51.23 18.68
C MET A 43 -4.37 50.65 18.29
N LEU A 44 -4.35 49.65 17.41
CA LEU A 44 -5.57 49.02 16.93
C LEU A 44 -6.12 48.08 17.98
N ALA A 45 -7.42 47.81 17.90
CA ALA A 45 -8.00 46.73 18.70
C ALA A 45 -7.42 45.39 18.23
N PRO A 46 -7.16 44.43 19.13
CA PRO A 46 -6.63 43.12 18.77
C PRO A 46 -7.50 42.34 17.77
N ASP A 47 -8.82 42.54 17.83
CA ASP A 47 -9.79 41.91 16.94
C ASP A 47 -9.99 42.69 15.61
N ASP A 48 -9.21 43.75 15.36
CA ASP A 48 -9.29 44.52 14.13
C ASP A 48 -8.79 43.69 12.93
N PRO A 49 -9.55 43.59 11.81
CA PRO A 49 -9.12 42.85 10.62
C PRO A 49 -7.79 43.32 10.02
N ALA A 50 -7.32 44.53 10.36
CA ALA A 50 -6.01 45.02 9.97
C ALA A 50 -4.85 44.28 10.66
N VAL A 51 -5.07 43.67 11.83
CA VAL A 51 -4.08 42.85 12.54
C VAL A 51 -4.14 41.42 11.98
N SER A 52 -3.59 41.23 10.78
CA SER A 52 -3.57 39.92 10.12
C SER A 52 -2.14 39.50 9.78
N PRO A 53 -1.71 38.27 10.10
CA PRO A 53 -0.35 37.81 9.84
C PRO A 53 0.01 37.79 8.34
N PHE A 54 -1.01 37.87 7.47
CA PHE A 54 -0.84 37.94 6.03
C PHE A 54 -0.28 39.27 5.55
N ASN A 55 -0.08 40.28 6.39
CA ASN A 55 0.51 41.53 5.94
C ASN A 55 2.02 41.37 5.67
N LEU A 56 2.67 40.53 6.46
CA LEU A 56 4.10 40.23 6.35
C LEU A 56 4.41 39.49 5.05
N TRP A 57 5.40 40.00 4.32
CA TRP A 57 5.85 39.38 3.07
C TRP A 57 6.36 37.95 3.26
N THR A 58 7.04 37.68 4.39
CA THR A 58 7.52 36.35 4.77
C THR A 58 6.37 35.34 4.87
N VAL A 59 5.28 35.70 5.55
CA VAL A 59 4.08 34.86 5.71
C VAL A 59 3.39 34.61 4.37
N ARG A 60 3.29 35.63 3.50
CA ARG A 60 2.77 35.47 2.12
C ARG A 60 3.64 34.54 1.29
N MET A 61 4.97 34.70 1.37
CA MET A 61 5.93 33.87 0.66
C MET A 61 5.80 32.40 1.06
N PHE A 62 5.76 32.10 2.37
CA PHE A 62 5.54 30.74 2.86
C PHE A 62 4.22 30.15 2.36
N LYS A 63 3.13 30.93 2.36
CA LYS A 63 1.84 30.48 1.80
C LYS A 63 1.96 30.12 0.32
N HIS A 64 2.58 30.95 -0.49
CA HIS A 64 2.76 30.68 -1.93
C HIS A 64 3.65 29.48 -2.19
N VAL A 65 4.73 29.31 -1.41
CA VAL A 65 5.60 28.13 -1.51
C VAL A 65 4.86 26.86 -1.08
N THR A 66 4.05 26.91 -0.01
CA THR A 66 3.19 25.77 0.38
C THR A 66 2.18 25.43 -0.72
N VAL A 67 1.57 26.42 -1.39
CA VAL A 67 0.71 26.17 -2.56
C VAL A 67 1.48 25.49 -3.70
N PHE A 68 2.69 25.97 -4.01
CA PHE A 68 3.55 25.37 -5.02
C PHE A 68 3.91 23.92 -4.70
N PHE A 69 4.31 23.62 -3.46
CA PHE A 69 4.57 22.26 -3.01
C PHE A 69 3.32 21.38 -3.03
N THR A 70 2.16 21.94 -2.75
CA THR A 70 0.88 21.21 -2.83
C THR A 70 0.59 20.82 -4.28
N LEU A 71 0.83 21.71 -5.25
CA LEU A 71 0.64 21.42 -6.68
C LEU A 71 1.62 20.36 -7.19
N ILE A 72 2.91 20.45 -6.82
CA ILE A 72 3.90 19.42 -7.15
C ILE A 72 3.50 18.08 -6.53
N THR A 73 3.14 18.08 -5.25
CA THR A 73 2.75 16.86 -4.53
C THR A 73 1.48 16.26 -5.11
N ALA A 74 0.50 17.08 -5.52
CA ALA A 74 -0.71 16.62 -6.19
C ALA A 74 -0.41 15.99 -7.55
N GLY A 75 0.47 16.60 -8.35
CA GLY A 75 0.91 16.03 -9.62
C GLY A 75 1.61 14.69 -9.44
N TRP A 76 2.55 14.60 -8.49
CA TRP A 76 3.23 13.36 -8.15
C TRP A 76 2.26 12.29 -7.61
N TRP A 77 1.33 12.69 -6.75
CA TRP A 77 0.28 11.82 -6.21
C TRP A 77 -0.63 11.26 -7.32
N THR A 78 -1.01 12.07 -8.32
CA THR A 78 -1.81 11.61 -9.47
C THR A 78 -1.02 10.61 -10.32
N VAL A 79 0.25 10.90 -10.60
CA VAL A 79 1.13 9.97 -11.33
C VAL A 79 1.23 8.64 -10.58
N LEU A 80 1.42 8.68 -9.26
CA LEU A 80 1.50 7.48 -8.44
C LEU A 80 0.18 6.71 -8.40
N LEU A 81 -0.95 7.40 -8.26
CA LEU A 81 -2.28 6.78 -8.31
C LEU A 81 -2.48 6.03 -9.62
N ILE A 82 -2.18 6.65 -10.75
CA ILE A 82 -2.26 6.00 -12.07
C ILE A 82 -1.28 4.82 -12.13
N SER A 83 -0.06 4.99 -11.63
CA SER A 83 0.99 3.97 -11.62
C SER A 83 0.63 2.71 -10.83
N THR A 84 -0.25 2.83 -9.82
CA THR A 84 -0.76 1.67 -9.08
C THR A 84 -1.62 0.75 -9.94
N PHE A 85 -2.18 1.22 -11.05
CA PHE A 85 -3.03 0.42 -11.94
C PHE A 85 -2.43 0.21 -13.34
N VAL A 86 -1.58 1.13 -13.81
CA VAL A 86 -0.97 1.13 -15.14
C VAL A 86 0.49 1.56 -15.00
N THR A 87 1.49 0.80 -15.46
CA THR A 87 2.89 1.26 -15.42
C THR A 87 3.16 2.23 -16.57
N PRO A 88 3.39 3.53 -16.31
CA PRO A 88 3.99 4.38 -17.32
C PRO A 88 5.45 3.98 -17.56
N PRO A 89 5.97 4.14 -18.79
CA PRO A 89 7.36 3.83 -19.10
C PRO A 89 8.31 4.65 -18.22
N GLY A 90 9.29 3.99 -17.60
CA GLY A 90 10.25 4.61 -16.67
C GLY A 90 9.89 4.57 -15.19
N LEU A 91 8.66 4.23 -14.82
CA LEU A 91 8.21 4.06 -13.42
C LEU A 91 7.94 2.60 -13.08
N HIS A 92 8.97 1.77 -13.16
CA HIS A 92 8.88 0.36 -12.84
C HIS A 92 9.01 0.13 -11.33
N MET A 93 7.89 -0.16 -10.67
CA MET A 93 7.85 -0.56 -9.27
C MET A 93 7.80 -2.09 -9.19
N ARG A 94 8.77 -2.71 -8.51
CA ARG A 94 8.80 -4.17 -8.26
C ARG A 94 7.88 -4.56 -7.09
N GLY A 95 7.83 -3.68 -6.10
CA GLY A 95 6.91 -3.74 -4.98
C GLY A 95 5.49 -3.38 -5.39
N SER A 96 4.66 -3.06 -4.41
CA SER A 96 3.23 -2.92 -4.64
C SER A 96 2.77 -1.59 -5.24
N GLY A 97 3.62 -0.55 -5.19
CA GLY A 97 3.28 0.84 -5.53
C GLY A 97 2.39 1.57 -4.51
N PHE A 98 1.70 0.86 -3.63
CA PHE A 98 0.87 1.46 -2.58
C PHE A 98 1.67 2.17 -1.49
N PHE A 99 2.91 1.73 -1.26
CA PHE A 99 3.80 2.37 -0.28
C PHE A 99 4.13 3.81 -0.66
N ALA A 100 4.57 4.04 -1.90
CA ALA A 100 4.83 5.37 -2.44
C ALA A 100 3.55 6.23 -2.46
N PHE A 101 2.44 5.66 -2.89
CA PHE A 101 1.13 6.32 -2.93
C PHE A 101 0.64 6.74 -1.52
N ALA A 102 0.80 5.88 -0.51
CA ALA A 102 0.39 6.19 0.86
C ALA A 102 1.20 7.34 1.48
N ASN A 103 2.53 7.31 1.32
CA ASN A 103 3.41 8.38 1.81
C ASN A 103 3.10 9.73 1.15
N THR A 104 2.86 9.74 -0.16
CA THR A 104 2.49 10.97 -0.88
C THR A 104 1.08 11.45 -0.57
N THR A 105 0.16 10.55 -0.23
CA THR A 105 -1.16 10.92 0.29
C THR A 105 -1.04 11.63 1.64
N ILE A 106 -0.18 11.16 2.55
CA ILE A 106 0.08 11.83 3.82
C ILE A 106 0.69 13.22 3.60
N ALA A 107 1.66 13.34 2.69
CA ALA A 107 2.25 14.64 2.33
C ALA A 107 1.19 15.62 1.79
N LEU A 108 0.36 15.16 0.85
CA LEU A 108 -0.68 15.97 0.23
C LEU A 108 -1.72 16.43 1.27
N LEU A 109 -2.19 15.52 2.13
CA LEU A 109 -3.16 15.85 3.18
C LEU A 109 -2.58 16.81 4.23
N ALA A 110 -1.30 16.63 4.62
CA ALA A 110 -0.64 17.53 5.55
C ALA A 110 -0.54 18.96 4.98
N LEU A 111 -0.15 19.10 3.70
CA LEU A 111 -0.10 20.39 3.02
C LEU A 111 -1.47 21.04 2.84
N ILE A 112 -2.51 20.25 2.51
CA ILE A 112 -3.89 20.75 2.41
C ILE A 112 -4.39 21.24 3.78
N LEU A 113 -4.16 20.47 4.85
CA LEU A 113 -4.54 20.88 6.21
C LEU A 113 -3.80 22.14 6.66
N ASP A 114 -2.50 22.25 6.34
CA ASP A 114 -1.71 23.46 6.58
C ASP A 114 -2.29 24.67 5.85
N LEU A 115 -2.58 24.55 4.55
CA LEU A 115 -3.19 25.63 3.76
C LEU A 115 -4.59 26.02 4.24
N MET A 116 -5.41 25.05 4.65
CA MET A 116 -6.77 25.31 5.17
C MET A 116 -6.76 26.10 6.48
N PHE A 117 -5.78 25.86 7.35
CA PHE A 117 -5.69 26.48 8.67
C PHE A 117 -4.46 27.39 8.84
N PHE A 118 -3.88 27.85 7.74
CA PHE A 118 -2.60 28.56 7.70
C PHE A 118 -2.55 29.79 8.60
N GLY A 119 -3.66 30.52 8.75
CA GLY A 119 -3.73 31.74 9.55
C GLY A 119 -3.87 31.54 11.07
N THR A 120 -4.01 30.29 11.54
CA THR A 120 -4.29 29.99 12.95
C THR A 120 -3.24 29.04 13.52
N PRO A 121 -2.08 29.56 13.97
CA PRO A 121 -0.96 28.73 14.42
C PRO A 121 -1.31 27.94 15.69
N SER A 122 -0.74 26.76 15.83
CA SER A 122 -1.23 25.75 16.77
C SER A 122 -0.09 24.98 17.45
N LYS A 123 0.02 25.08 18.79
CA LYS A 123 1.06 24.33 19.55
C LYS A 123 0.86 22.82 19.45
N SER A 124 -0.39 22.34 19.54
CA SER A 124 -0.72 20.92 19.40
C SER A 124 -0.37 20.38 18.01
N THR A 125 -0.70 21.14 16.96
CA THR A 125 -0.36 20.77 15.58
C THR A 125 1.14 20.65 15.37
N ARG A 126 1.94 21.56 15.94
CA ARG A 126 3.41 21.48 15.87
C ARG A 126 3.98 20.25 16.56
N ILE A 127 3.49 19.93 17.76
CA ILE A 127 3.93 18.72 18.48
C ILE A 127 3.60 17.47 17.66
N LEU A 128 2.38 17.40 17.11
CA LEU A 128 1.96 16.27 16.24
C LEU A 128 2.81 16.20 14.96
N CYS A 129 3.09 17.33 14.31
CA CYS A 129 3.96 17.37 13.13
C CYS A 129 5.40 16.96 13.46
N ALA A 130 5.93 17.34 14.62
CA ALA A 130 7.25 16.93 15.07
C ALA A 130 7.33 15.42 15.34
N CYS A 131 6.31 14.85 16.02
CA CYS A 131 6.19 13.41 16.22
C CYS A 131 6.08 12.67 14.88
N MET A 132 5.27 13.19 13.95
CA MET A 132 5.11 12.65 12.60
C MET A 132 6.44 12.68 11.83
N ALA A 133 7.17 13.80 11.86
CA ALA A 133 8.48 13.94 11.21
C ALA A 133 9.50 12.94 11.78
N LEU A 134 9.51 12.71 13.10
CA LEU A 134 10.38 11.72 13.73
C LEU A 134 10.07 10.29 13.24
N ALA A 135 8.79 9.91 13.19
CA ALA A 135 8.39 8.60 12.67
C ALA A 135 8.70 8.44 11.17
N LEU A 136 8.50 9.49 10.37
CA LEU A 136 8.88 9.51 8.95
C LEU A 136 10.39 9.44 8.74
N LEU A 137 11.19 10.02 9.65
CA LEU A 137 12.65 9.89 9.62
C LEU A 137 13.06 8.42 9.82
N VAL A 138 12.46 7.74 10.80
CA VAL A 138 12.67 6.29 10.99
C VAL A 138 12.30 5.51 9.72
N ASN A 139 11.15 5.80 9.11
CA ASN A 139 10.74 5.15 7.86
C ASN A 139 11.71 5.41 6.71
N THR A 140 12.26 6.62 6.62
CA THR A 140 13.26 6.99 5.61
C THR A 140 14.54 6.19 5.82
N ILE A 141 15.02 6.11 7.06
CA ILE A 141 16.21 5.32 7.41
C ILE A 141 15.99 3.84 7.10
N LEU A 142 14.87 3.25 7.52
CA LEU A 142 14.55 1.84 7.25
C LEU A 142 14.48 1.55 5.75
N THR A 143 13.84 2.43 4.97
CA THR A 143 13.69 2.25 3.51
C THR A 143 15.03 2.33 2.78
N LEU A 144 15.95 3.17 3.25
CA LEU A 144 17.27 3.34 2.62
C LEU A 144 18.31 2.32 3.11
N ALA A 145 18.26 1.93 4.38
CA ALA A 145 19.24 1.04 5.01
C ALA A 145 18.94 -0.44 4.74
N VAL A 146 17.66 -0.85 4.78
CA VAL A 146 17.28 -2.25 4.59
C VAL A 146 17.29 -2.59 3.11
N GLN A 147 18.24 -3.43 2.69
CA GLN A 147 18.44 -3.81 1.28
C GLN A 147 17.17 -4.37 0.63
N MET A 148 16.44 -5.23 1.35
CA MET A 148 15.20 -5.85 0.85
C MET A 148 14.12 -4.80 0.57
N VAL A 149 13.88 -3.88 1.50
CA VAL A 149 12.89 -2.79 1.34
C VAL A 149 13.29 -1.87 0.19
N ARG A 150 14.58 -1.50 0.12
CA ARG A 150 15.11 -0.67 -0.95
C ARG A 150 14.96 -1.31 -2.32
N TYR A 151 15.18 -2.62 -2.41
CA TYR A 151 15.07 -3.38 -3.66
C TYR A 151 13.62 -3.53 -4.13
N GLU A 152 12.68 -3.73 -3.19
CA GLU A 152 11.25 -3.85 -3.50
C GLU A 152 10.64 -2.51 -3.93
N GLU A 153 10.85 -1.47 -3.12
CA GLU A 153 10.21 -0.16 -3.34
C GLU A 153 10.91 0.68 -4.40
N GLY A 154 12.19 0.39 -4.67
CA GLY A 154 12.99 1.08 -5.66
C GLY A 154 13.17 2.57 -5.36
N TRP A 155 13.57 3.33 -6.38
CA TRP A 155 13.80 4.77 -6.25
C TRP A 155 12.50 5.56 -6.00
N VAL A 156 11.36 5.09 -6.54
CA VAL A 156 10.06 5.74 -6.41
C VAL A 156 9.60 5.77 -4.96
N GLY A 157 9.74 4.65 -4.25
CA GLY A 157 9.46 4.59 -2.81
C GLY A 157 10.42 5.44 -1.99
N ALA A 158 11.73 5.39 -2.29
CA ALA A 158 12.73 6.19 -1.59
C ALA A 158 12.49 7.70 -1.72
N VAL A 159 12.18 8.19 -2.92
CA VAL A 159 11.82 9.59 -3.17
C VAL A 159 10.54 9.97 -2.43
N SER A 160 9.51 9.11 -2.48
CA SER A 160 8.21 9.40 -1.86
C SER A 160 8.28 9.49 -0.33
N VAL A 161 9.05 8.63 0.32
CA VAL A 161 9.26 8.67 1.78
C VAL A 161 10.09 9.88 2.19
N SER A 162 11.15 10.18 1.44
CA SER A 162 11.98 11.36 1.69
C SER A 162 11.20 12.66 1.48
N TRP A 163 10.32 12.69 0.47
CA TRP A 163 9.46 13.82 0.16
C TRP A 163 8.45 14.10 1.28
N VAL A 164 7.77 13.07 1.81
CA VAL A 164 6.83 13.28 2.92
C VAL A 164 7.52 13.75 4.19
N LEU A 165 8.75 13.28 4.48
CA LEU A 165 9.55 13.79 5.58
C LEU A 165 9.86 15.28 5.38
N LEU A 166 10.32 15.67 4.19
CA LEU A 166 10.63 17.05 3.86
C LEU A 166 9.39 17.94 3.96
N MET A 167 8.24 17.49 3.46
CA MET A 167 6.97 18.22 3.57
C MET A 167 6.48 18.33 5.01
N SER A 168 6.69 17.30 5.84
CA SER A 168 6.36 17.37 7.27
C SER A 168 7.22 18.39 8.01
N LEU A 169 8.52 18.48 7.69
CA LEU A 169 9.41 19.51 8.23
C LEU A 169 9.05 20.90 7.71
N TRP A 170 8.62 21.00 6.45
CA TRP A 170 8.14 22.26 5.86
C TRP A 170 6.88 22.77 6.57
N VAL A 171 5.88 21.92 6.80
CA VAL A 171 4.66 22.28 7.54
C VAL A 171 4.99 22.75 8.96
N LEU A 172 5.92 22.08 9.64
CA LEU A 172 6.40 22.52 10.96
C LEU A 172 7.05 23.91 10.92
N ALA A 173 7.86 24.18 9.89
CA ALA A 173 8.48 25.49 9.68
C ALA A 173 7.42 26.55 9.34
N ALA A 174 6.46 26.24 8.47
CA ALA A 174 5.39 27.14 8.07
C ALA A 174 4.54 27.58 9.29
N ASP A 175 4.02 26.65 10.09
CA ASP A 175 3.23 26.99 11.30
C ASP A 175 4.04 27.85 12.28
N ARG A 176 5.33 27.56 12.44
CA ARG A 176 6.22 28.34 13.31
C ARG A 176 6.49 29.74 12.78
N THR A 177 6.65 29.91 11.47
CA THR A 177 6.79 31.24 10.85
C THR A 177 5.53 32.07 10.96
N VAL A 178 4.34 31.45 10.84
CA VAL A 178 3.06 32.15 11.04
C VAL A 178 2.89 32.57 12.51
N GLU A 179 3.25 31.72 13.47
CA GLU A 179 3.23 32.10 14.89
C GLU A 179 4.11 33.32 15.15
N TRP A 180 5.33 33.32 14.61
CA TRP A 180 6.24 34.43 14.76
C TRP A 180 5.72 35.70 14.09
N GLY A 181 5.23 35.58 12.85
CA GLY A 181 4.67 36.72 12.11
C GLY A 181 3.43 37.30 12.77
N LYS A 182 2.54 36.46 13.31
CA LYS A 182 1.37 36.93 14.08
C LYS A 182 1.79 37.69 15.33
N ALA A 183 2.77 37.19 16.08
CA ALA A 183 3.26 37.84 17.29
C ALA A 183 3.94 39.20 16.99
N GLU A 184 4.75 39.28 15.93
CA GLU A 184 5.41 40.52 15.51
C GLU A 184 4.39 41.59 15.07
N GLU A 185 3.36 41.18 14.34
CA GLU A 185 2.33 42.10 13.85
C GLU A 185 1.40 42.59 14.97
N GLU A 186 1.06 41.72 15.92
CA GLU A 186 0.37 42.11 17.16
C GLU A 186 1.21 43.10 17.97
N GLU A 187 2.48 42.80 18.23
CA GLU A 187 3.37 43.70 19.00
C GLU A 187 3.52 45.07 18.31
N ARG A 188 3.59 45.10 16.98
CA ARG A 188 3.70 46.34 16.20
C ARG A 188 2.45 47.22 16.24
N LEU A 189 1.25 46.61 16.22
CA LEU A 189 -0.02 47.34 16.04
C LEU A 189 -0.82 47.54 17.34
N THR A 190 -0.68 46.64 18.31
CA THR A 190 -1.40 46.69 19.59
C THR A 190 -0.46 46.93 20.78
N GLY A 191 0.86 46.81 20.59
CA GLY A 191 1.87 46.96 21.64
C GLY A 191 2.00 45.75 22.56
N ARG A 192 1.26 44.64 22.32
CA ARG A 192 1.31 43.42 23.12
C ARG A 192 0.88 42.19 22.30
N SER A 193 1.56 41.06 22.49
CA SER A 193 1.11 39.76 21.96
C SER A 193 -0.14 39.25 22.69
N GLU A 194 -1.20 38.91 21.96
CA GLU A 194 -2.46 38.45 22.53
C GLU A 194 -2.52 36.91 22.57
N THR A 195 -2.91 36.35 23.71
CA THR A 195 -3.04 34.88 23.88
C THR A 195 -4.48 34.39 23.80
N ARG A 196 -5.45 35.30 23.79
CA ARG A 196 -6.88 34.99 23.73
C ARG A 196 -7.25 34.54 22.32
N ARG A 197 -8.20 33.61 22.22
CA ARG A 197 -8.70 33.08 20.95
C ARG A 197 -10.21 33.12 20.93
N THR A 198 -10.78 33.48 19.79
CA THR A 198 -12.23 33.44 19.58
C THR A 198 -12.74 32.00 19.50
N LEU A 199 -14.04 31.78 19.71
CA LEU A 199 -14.66 30.45 19.54
C LEU A 199 -14.43 29.87 18.14
N GLY A 200 -14.42 30.73 17.11
CA GLY A 200 -14.11 30.36 15.74
C GLY A 200 -12.66 29.86 15.58
N GLU A 201 -11.69 30.55 16.16
CA GLU A 201 -10.29 30.09 16.16
C GLU A 201 -10.11 28.78 16.93
N TRP A 202 -10.78 28.61 18.07
CA TRP A 202 -10.78 27.34 18.80
C TRP A 202 -11.33 26.18 17.97
N SER A 203 -12.40 26.40 17.22
CA SER A 203 -12.95 25.37 16.33
C SER A 203 -11.96 24.98 15.22
N ARG A 204 -11.28 25.95 14.60
CA ARG A 204 -10.23 25.71 13.59
C ARG A 204 -9.05 24.92 14.17
N VAL A 205 -8.61 25.27 15.36
CA VAL A 205 -7.51 24.58 16.07
C VAL A 205 -7.90 23.15 16.41
N LEU A 206 -9.14 22.93 16.86
CA LEU A 206 -9.65 21.58 17.14
C LEU A 206 -9.68 20.73 15.87
N THR A 207 -10.26 21.25 14.77
CA THR A 207 -10.33 20.52 13.50
C THR A 207 -8.94 20.22 12.93
N SER A 208 -8.03 21.20 12.96
CA SER A 208 -6.63 21.02 12.54
C SER A 208 -5.94 19.95 13.39
N THR A 209 -6.05 20.04 14.71
CA THR A 209 -5.43 19.08 15.64
C THR A 209 -5.94 17.66 15.41
N VAL A 210 -7.25 17.48 15.21
CA VAL A 210 -7.83 16.17 14.90
C VAL A 210 -7.30 15.63 13.56
N GLY A 211 -7.23 16.47 12.53
CA GLY A 211 -6.69 16.09 11.23
C GLY A 211 -5.24 15.62 11.32
N PHE A 212 -4.37 16.40 11.96
CA PHE A 212 -2.96 16.03 12.17
C PHE A 212 -2.79 14.84 13.11
N PHE A 213 -3.66 14.66 14.10
CA PHE A 213 -3.64 13.48 14.96
C PHE A 213 -3.92 12.21 14.15
N VAL A 214 -4.91 12.23 13.26
CA VAL A 214 -5.23 11.10 12.37
C VAL A 214 -4.05 10.80 11.43
N LEU A 215 -3.42 11.82 10.85
CA LEU A 215 -2.23 11.63 10.01
C LEU A 215 -1.05 11.06 10.81
N CYS A 216 -0.79 11.59 12.01
CA CYS A 216 0.26 11.09 12.89
C CYS A 216 0.02 9.62 13.29
N LEU A 217 -1.23 9.25 13.60
CA LEU A 217 -1.60 7.87 13.89
C LEU A 217 -1.40 6.97 12.67
N ALA A 218 -1.78 7.43 11.47
CA ALA A 218 -1.56 6.68 10.24
C ALA A 218 -0.06 6.44 9.98
N VAL A 219 0.78 7.47 10.14
CA VAL A 219 2.25 7.36 10.03
C VAL A 219 2.81 6.40 11.08
N PHE A 220 2.33 6.47 12.32
CA PHE A 220 2.76 5.57 13.38
C PHE A 220 2.42 4.11 13.04
N LEU A 221 1.21 3.84 12.57
CA LEU A 221 0.80 2.51 12.12
C LEU A 221 1.63 2.04 10.91
N MET A 222 1.92 2.92 9.94
CA MET A 222 2.81 2.59 8.82
C MET A 222 4.22 2.23 9.30
N THR A 223 4.75 2.97 10.27
CA THR A 223 6.06 2.71 10.89
C THR A 223 6.05 1.34 11.58
N LEU A 224 4.99 1.05 12.36
CA LEU A 224 4.80 -0.26 12.96
C LEU A 224 4.75 -1.35 11.89
N THR A 225 4.04 -1.16 10.77
CA THR A 225 4.00 -2.18 9.70
C THR A 225 5.36 -2.40 9.02
N LEU A 226 6.19 -1.37 8.91
CA LEU A 226 7.56 -1.52 8.37
C LEU A 226 8.48 -2.26 9.34
N ILE A 227 8.34 -2.01 10.64
CA ILE A 227 9.14 -2.67 11.68
C ILE A 227 8.66 -4.12 11.89
N VAL A 228 7.34 -4.30 12.00
CA VAL A 228 6.69 -5.57 12.30
C VAL A 228 6.70 -6.49 11.09
N ARG A 229 6.81 -5.96 9.86
CA ARG A 229 6.68 -6.65 8.56
C ARG A 229 6.80 -8.18 8.73
N ASP A 230 5.61 -8.75 8.99
CA ASP A 230 5.45 -9.97 9.78
C ASP A 230 6.22 -11.15 9.19
N LYS A 231 6.82 -11.96 10.07
CA LYS A 231 7.23 -13.32 9.73
C LYS A 231 5.95 -14.15 9.57
N TYR A 232 5.36 -14.11 8.39
CA TYR A 232 4.28 -15.05 8.06
C TYR A 232 4.87 -16.42 7.77
N ARG A 233 4.15 -17.49 8.15
CA ARG A 233 4.64 -18.86 7.94
C ARG A 233 4.22 -19.34 6.57
N MET A 234 5.18 -19.93 5.87
CA MET A 234 4.95 -20.61 4.61
C MET A 234 5.02 -22.10 4.83
N HIS A 235 4.10 -22.82 4.21
CA HIS A 235 4.08 -24.26 4.18
C HIS A 235 4.98 -24.75 3.03
N VAL A 236 6.03 -25.48 3.41
CA VAL A 236 6.93 -26.19 2.49
C VAL A 236 6.73 -27.68 2.72
N PHE A 237 6.43 -28.41 1.65
CA PHE A 237 6.33 -29.85 1.68
C PHE A 237 7.32 -30.46 0.70
N CYS A 238 8.07 -31.45 1.16
CA CYS A 238 9.03 -32.19 0.35
C CYS A 238 8.89 -33.67 0.62
N GLU A 239 8.91 -34.47 -0.44
CA GLU A 239 8.87 -35.93 -0.37
C GLU A 239 9.97 -36.50 -1.29
N ALA A 240 10.67 -37.52 -0.81
CA ALA A 240 11.77 -38.14 -1.54
C ALA A 240 11.70 -39.66 -1.40
N ASN A 241 12.06 -40.35 -2.46
CA ASN A 241 12.21 -41.80 -2.50
C ASN A 241 13.60 -42.09 -3.08
N ILE A 242 14.61 -41.98 -2.23
CA ILE A 242 16.03 -42.08 -2.61
C ILE A 242 16.48 -43.51 -2.30
N THR A 243 16.76 -44.28 -3.34
CA THR A 243 17.14 -45.70 -3.21
C THR A 243 18.63 -45.93 -3.49
N ASP A 244 19.23 -45.14 -4.40
CA ASP A 244 20.65 -45.21 -4.76
C ASP A 244 21.36 -43.88 -4.44
N GLY A 245 22.70 -43.90 -4.33
CA GLY A 245 23.51 -42.70 -4.13
C GLY A 245 23.38 -41.71 -5.30
N ARG A 246 23.19 -42.21 -6.53
CA ARG A 246 22.96 -41.43 -7.74
C ARG A 246 21.65 -40.64 -7.73
N ASP A 247 20.64 -41.11 -6.98
CA ASP A 247 19.36 -40.40 -6.85
C ASP A 247 19.50 -39.09 -6.06
N ARG A 248 20.57 -38.95 -5.26
CA ARG A 248 20.87 -37.71 -4.51
C ARG A 248 21.44 -36.59 -5.37
N ASP A 249 22.05 -36.94 -6.51
CA ASP A 249 22.65 -35.96 -7.42
C ASP A 249 21.64 -35.41 -8.44
N LEU A 250 20.43 -35.99 -8.49
CA LEU A 250 19.35 -35.54 -9.36
C LEU A 250 18.73 -34.22 -8.85
N PRO A 251 18.33 -33.31 -9.75
CA PRO A 251 17.67 -32.08 -9.37
C PRO A 251 16.30 -32.34 -8.74
N THR A 252 15.96 -31.55 -7.73
CA THR A 252 14.65 -31.65 -7.08
C THR A 252 13.59 -30.98 -7.94
N VAL A 253 12.43 -31.64 -8.08
CA VAL A 253 11.30 -31.07 -8.80
C VAL A 253 10.56 -30.08 -7.90
N LEU A 254 10.57 -28.79 -8.25
CA LEU A 254 9.82 -27.75 -7.54
C LEU A 254 8.48 -27.50 -8.23
N LEU A 255 7.38 -27.78 -7.54
CA LEU A 255 6.03 -27.55 -8.05
C LEU A 255 5.51 -26.17 -7.63
N GLU A 256 5.11 -25.36 -8.61
CA GLU A 256 4.52 -24.05 -8.37
C GLU A 256 2.99 -24.07 -8.58
N SER A 257 2.26 -23.49 -7.62
CA SER A 257 0.79 -23.43 -7.68
C SER A 257 0.25 -22.55 -8.83
N GLY A 258 -0.78 -23.05 -9.51
CA GLY A 258 -1.51 -22.33 -10.56
C GLY A 258 -2.60 -21.41 -10.03
N GLU A 259 -3.80 -21.48 -10.58
CA GLU A 259 -4.98 -20.76 -10.07
C GLU A 259 -5.48 -21.32 -8.73
N PHE A 260 -5.11 -22.58 -8.46
CA PHE A 260 -5.44 -23.36 -7.28
C PHE A 260 -4.16 -23.89 -6.61
N PRO A 261 -4.23 -24.28 -5.32
CA PRO A 261 -3.11 -24.88 -4.62
C PRO A 261 -2.58 -26.14 -5.32
N VAL A 262 -1.29 -26.46 -5.14
CA VAL A 262 -0.62 -27.59 -5.82
C VAL A 262 -1.34 -28.92 -5.56
N GLN A 263 -1.99 -29.05 -4.40
CA GLN A 263 -2.71 -30.25 -3.98
C GLN A 263 -3.98 -30.53 -4.79
N SER A 264 -4.48 -29.56 -5.57
CA SER A 264 -5.66 -29.75 -6.42
C SER A 264 -5.42 -30.65 -7.63
N GLY A 265 -4.19 -31.08 -7.88
CA GLY A 265 -3.89 -32.13 -8.87
C GLY A 265 -2.40 -32.34 -9.14
N LEU A 266 -1.62 -31.27 -9.22
CA LEU A 266 -0.19 -31.34 -9.55
C LEU A 266 0.61 -32.14 -8.52
N ALA A 267 0.27 -32.06 -7.23
CA ALA A 267 0.89 -32.88 -6.17
C ALA A 267 0.64 -34.38 -6.36
N GLN A 268 -0.57 -34.76 -6.81
CA GLN A 268 -0.90 -36.18 -7.05
C GLN A 268 -0.10 -36.73 -8.23
N LEU A 269 0.10 -35.90 -9.26
CA LEU A 269 0.94 -36.25 -10.41
C LEU A 269 2.39 -36.48 -9.99
N ALA A 270 2.97 -35.57 -9.20
CA ALA A 270 4.34 -35.72 -8.71
C ALA A 270 4.50 -36.94 -7.77
N ALA A 271 3.52 -37.20 -6.90
CA ALA A 271 3.54 -38.38 -6.04
C ALA A 271 3.43 -39.70 -6.84
N ASN A 272 2.66 -39.71 -7.94
CA ASN A 272 2.66 -40.86 -8.87
C ASN A 272 4.02 -41.02 -9.56
N ALA A 273 4.60 -39.93 -10.06
CA ALA A 273 5.91 -39.94 -10.70
C ALA A 273 7.02 -40.41 -9.74
N LEU A 274 6.93 -40.06 -8.46
CA LEU A 274 7.83 -40.53 -7.40
C LEU A 274 7.69 -42.04 -7.16
N ARG A 275 6.45 -42.56 -7.12
CA ARG A 275 6.18 -44.00 -6.98
C ARG A 275 6.62 -44.83 -8.18
N ASN A 276 6.49 -44.26 -9.39
CA ASN A 276 6.94 -44.88 -10.63
C ASN A 276 8.47 -44.84 -10.78
N GLY A 277 9.18 -44.10 -9.92
CA GLY A 277 10.63 -43.91 -9.99
C GLY A 277 11.07 -42.95 -11.10
N THR A 278 10.14 -42.22 -11.72
CA THR A 278 10.43 -41.23 -12.77
C THR A 278 11.23 -40.05 -12.20
N ILE A 279 10.92 -39.65 -10.96
CA ILE A 279 11.61 -38.61 -10.20
C ILE A 279 12.05 -39.16 -8.84
N ALA A 280 13.13 -38.62 -8.27
CA ALA A 280 13.65 -39.03 -6.97
C ALA A 280 13.13 -38.19 -5.79
N ARG A 281 12.84 -36.91 -6.04
CA ARG A 281 12.40 -35.95 -5.02
C ARG A 281 11.55 -34.85 -5.64
N TYR A 282 10.48 -34.46 -4.94
CA TYR A 282 9.72 -33.26 -5.27
C TYR A 282 9.43 -32.42 -4.03
N CYS A 283 9.31 -31.12 -4.24
CA CYS A 283 8.92 -30.15 -3.23
C CYS A 283 7.86 -29.21 -3.79
N TYR A 284 7.00 -28.68 -2.93
CA TYR A 284 6.12 -27.58 -3.27
C TYR A 284 6.03 -26.59 -2.12
N VAL A 285 5.81 -25.32 -2.47
CA VAL A 285 5.59 -24.24 -1.51
C VAL A 285 4.23 -23.63 -1.79
N ASP A 286 3.37 -23.57 -0.79
CA ASP A 286 2.12 -22.86 -0.91
C ASP A 286 2.40 -21.35 -0.84
N ARG A 287 2.06 -20.61 -1.90
CA ARG A 287 2.22 -19.14 -1.90
C ARG A 287 1.41 -18.49 -0.77
N PRO A 288 1.75 -17.26 -0.33
CA PRO A 288 1.02 -16.62 0.76
C PRO A 288 -0.47 -16.48 0.46
N GLY A 289 -1.31 -16.89 1.41
CA GLY A 289 -2.77 -16.93 1.24
C GLY A 289 -3.30 -18.09 0.38
N TYR A 290 -2.47 -19.10 0.08
CA TYR A 290 -2.88 -20.37 -0.52
C TYR A 290 -2.74 -21.52 0.48
N ALA A 291 -3.71 -22.44 0.46
CA ALA A 291 -3.74 -23.68 1.25
C ALA A 291 -3.33 -23.49 2.72
N TRP A 292 -2.15 -23.97 3.10
CA TRP A 292 -1.66 -23.98 4.49
C TRP A 292 -0.72 -22.82 4.84
N SER A 293 -0.40 -21.94 3.87
CA SER A 293 0.43 -20.76 4.10
C SER A 293 -0.38 -19.58 4.62
N ASP A 294 0.20 -18.86 5.58
CA ASP A 294 -0.39 -17.64 6.13
C ASP A 294 -0.55 -16.57 5.03
N THR A 295 -1.54 -15.68 5.18
CA THR A 295 -1.72 -14.58 4.22
C THR A 295 -0.63 -13.53 4.42
N ALA A 296 0.07 -13.15 3.35
CA ALA A 296 1.04 -12.06 3.41
C ALA A 296 0.34 -10.72 3.76
N PRO A 297 1.00 -9.83 4.53
CA PRO A 297 0.47 -8.50 4.80
C PRO A 297 0.34 -7.74 3.48
N SER A 298 -0.79 -7.05 3.29
CA SER A 298 -0.94 -6.13 2.17
C SER A 298 -0.05 -4.91 2.39
N PRO A 299 0.65 -4.43 1.36
CA PRO A 299 0.45 -4.78 -0.04
C PRO A 299 1.46 -5.84 -0.57
N PHE A 300 1.04 -6.72 -1.48
CA PHE A 300 1.81 -7.90 -1.93
C PHE A 300 1.88 -7.99 -3.47
N SER A 301 3.08 -8.15 -4.02
CA SER A 301 3.32 -8.31 -5.47
C SER A 301 3.79 -9.73 -5.82
N ALA A 302 3.69 -10.11 -7.09
CA ALA A 302 4.18 -11.41 -7.56
C ALA A 302 5.71 -11.58 -7.35
N GLY A 303 6.47 -10.48 -7.47
CA GLY A 303 7.89 -10.45 -7.14
C GLY A 303 8.16 -10.76 -5.68
N MET A 304 7.39 -10.17 -4.75
CA MET A 304 7.48 -10.52 -3.32
C MET A 304 7.15 -11.99 -3.07
N GLY A 305 6.19 -12.56 -3.82
CA GLY A 305 5.86 -13.97 -3.74
C GLY A 305 7.01 -14.90 -4.13
N ALA A 306 7.70 -14.61 -5.24
CA ALA A 306 8.85 -15.40 -5.66
C ALA A 306 10.01 -15.33 -4.65
N VAL A 307 10.28 -14.14 -4.10
CA VAL A 307 11.31 -13.95 -3.06
C VAL A 307 10.94 -14.73 -1.80
N ALA A 308 9.67 -14.70 -1.40
CA ALA A 308 9.23 -15.41 -0.21
C ALA A 308 9.31 -16.94 -0.38
N VAL A 309 8.98 -17.46 -1.57
CA VAL A 309 9.18 -18.89 -1.89
C VAL A 309 10.66 -19.27 -1.80
N SER A 310 11.55 -18.46 -2.35
CA SER A 310 13.01 -18.66 -2.23
C SER A 310 13.47 -18.67 -0.78
N GLU A 311 13.03 -17.70 0.03
CA GLU A 311 13.39 -17.64 1.44
C GLU A 311 12.86 -18.85 2.24
N ALA A 312 11.66 -19.32 1.92
CA ALA A 312 11.07 -20.50 2.53
C ALA A 312 11.86 -21.78 2.19
N LEU A 313 12.26 -21.96 0.93
CA LEU A 313 13.11 -23.08 0.50
C LEU A 313 14.47 -23.04 1.18
N ALA A 314 15.13 -21.87 1.21
CA ALA A 314 16.41 -21.71 1.88
C ALA A 314 16.33 -22.06 3.38
N LYS A 315 15.26 -21.63 4.07
CA LYS A 315 15.02 -21.98 5.48
C LYS A 315 14.69 -23.46 5.69
N ALA A 316 14.06 -24.11 4.71
CA ALA A 316 13.81 -25.54 4.73
C ALA A 316 15.08 -26.38 4.47
N GLY A 317 16.22 -25.74 4.18
CA GLY A 317 17.47 -26.44 3.86
C GLY A 317 17.46 -27.03 2.45
N GLU A 318 16.72 -26.40 1.54
CA GLU A 318 16.54 -26.81 0.16
C GLU A 318 17.27 -25.81 -0.76
N PRO A 319 18.55 -26.06 -1.12
CA PRO A 319 19.35 -25.13 -1.93
C PRO A 319 19.33 -25.38 -3.46
N GLY A 320 18.65 -26.43 -3.92
CA GLY A 320 18.67 -26.86 -5.33
C GLY A 320 19.81 -27.84 -5.65
N PRO A 321 19.99 -28.24 -6.93
CA PRO A 321 19.39 -27.68 -8.15
C PRO A 321 17.91 -28.04 -8.37
N TRP A 322 17.20 -27.20 -9.14
CA TRP A 322 15.74 -27.24 -9.32
C TRP A 322 15.31 -27.54 -10.77
N VAL A 323 14.29 -28.36 -10.95
CA VAL A 323 13.44 -28.39 -12.14
C VAL A 323 12.07 -27.85 -11.75
N VAL A 324 11.70 -26.67 -12.25
CA VAL A 324 10.45 -26.01 -11.81
C VAL A 324 9.31 -26.41 -12.74
N VAL A 325 8.27 -27.01 -12.18
CA VAL A 325 7.05 -27.42 -12.87
C VAL A 325 5.91 -26.54 -12.41
N SER A 326 5.18 -25.95 -13.36
CA SER A 326 4.10 -25.03 -13.03
C SER A 326 2.97 -25.10 -14.03
N ALA A 327 1.80 -24.62 -13.60
CA ALA A 327 0.61 -24.58 -14.44
C ALA A 327 -0.11 -23.25 -14.40
N GLY A 328 -0.72 -22.84 -15.51
CA GLY A 328 -1.56 -21.63 -15.58
C GLY A 328 -0.82 -20.38 -15.07
N VAL A 329 -1.41 -19.67 -14.10
CA VAL A 329 -0.79 -18.50 -13.45
C VAL A 329 0.56 -18.83 -12.78
N GLY A 330 0.79 -20.08 -12.38
CA GLY A 330 2.06 -20.52 -11.78
C GLY A 330 3.25 -20.31 -12.72
N GLY A 331 3.06 -20.44 -14.04
CA GLY A 331 4.12 -20.20 -15.02
C GLY A 331 4.68 -18.78 -14.98
N PHE A 332 3.85 -17.80 -14.61
CA PHE A 332 4.32 -16.43 -14.39
C PHE A 332 5.24 -16.33 -13.16
N TYR A 333 4.89 -16.99 -12.06
CA TYR A 333 5.70 -16.99 -10.83
C TYR A 333 7.00 -17.78 -10.99
N SER A 334 6.94 -18.97 -11.63
CA SER A 334 8.11 -19.80 -11.91
C SER A 334 9.14 -19.09 -12.79
N ARG A 335 8.70 -18.27 -13.76
CA ARG A 335 9.60 -17.44 -14.57
C ARG A 335 10.28 -16.35 -13.75
N ILE A 336 9.57 -15.71 -12.81
CA ILE A 336 10.17 -14.75 -11.88
C ILE A 336 11.18 -15.47 -10.97
N PHE A 337 10.81 -16.62 -10.41
CA PHE A 337 11.70 -17.43 -9.58
C PHE A 337 12.97 -17.83 -10.32
N ALA A 338 12.83 -18.34 -11.55
CA ALA A 338 13.96 -18.69 -12.41
C ALA A 338 14.84 -17.47 -12.71
N SER A 339 14.24 -16.31 -13.01
CA SER A 339 14.96 -15.02 -13.22
C SER A 339 15.89 -14.63 -12.07
N GLN A 340 15.54 -15.05 -10.85
CA GLN A 340 16.30 -14.76 -9.62
C GLN A 340 17.33 -15.87 -9.29
N HIS A 341 17.08 -17.12 -9.69
CA HIS A 341 17.88 -18.30 -9.33
C HIS A 341 18.49 -19.01 -10.55
N GLY A 342 18.98 -18.24 -11.52
CA GLY A 342 19.32 -18.78 -12.84
C GLY A 342 20.38 -19.89 -12.88
N ASN A 343 21.26 -19.96 -11.88
CA ASN A 343 22.28 -21.01 -11.79
C ASN A 343 21.75 -22.31 -11.17
N GLU A 344 20.73 -22.20 -10.31
CA GLU A 344 20.14 -23.30 -9.55
C GLU A 344 19.02 -23.98 -10.34
N VAL A 345 18.30 -23.25 -11.19
CA VAL A 345 17.22 -23.80 -12.04
C VAL A 345 17.80 -24.43 -13.32
N LYS A 346 17.69 -25.76 -13.43
CA LYS A 346 18.18 -26.56 -14.58
C LYS A 346 17.13 -26.74 -15.69
N GLY A 347 15.84 -26.66 -15.35
CA GLY A 347 14.73 -26.94 -16.27
C GLY A 347 13.45 -26.19 -15.88
N LEU A 348 12.61 -25.87 -16.88
CA LEU A 348 11.27 -25.30 -16.67
C LEU A 348 10.23 -26.15 -17.41
N LEU A 349 9.23 -26.65 -16.72
CA LEU A 349 8.08 -27.35 -17.32
C LEU A 349 6.84 -26.49 -17.12
N LEU A 350 6.29 -25.96 -18.21
CA LEU A 350 5.22 -24.96 -18.19
C LEU A 350 3.94 -25.54 -18.78
N VAL A 351 3.03 -26.03 -17.93
CA VAL A 351 1.79 -26.70 -18.34
C VAL A 351 0.65 -25.69 -18.51
N ASP A 352 0.15 -25.52 -19.74
CA ASP A 352 -0.86 -24.53 -20.14
C ASP A 352 -0.68 -23.15 -19.45
N ALA A 353 0.56 -22.64 -19.45
CA ALA A 353 0.95 -21.48 -18.67
C ALA A 353 0.31 -20.18 -19.16
N LEU A 354 -0.06 -19.28 -18.24
CA LEU A 354 -0.61 -17.97 -18.60
C LEU A 354 0.50 -17.05 -19.15
N HIS A 355 0.27 -16.49 -20.33
CA HIS A 355 1.17 -15.50 -20.91
C HIS A 355 0.98 -14.11 -20.29
N ASP A 356 2.08 -13.35 -20.22
CA ASP A 356 2.14 -11.97 -19.73
C ASP A 356 1.08 -11.03 -20.34
N ASP A 357 0.86 -11.05 -21.65
CA ASP A 357 -0.15 -10.22 -22.32
C ASP A 357 -1.61 -10.58 -21.98
N ASP A 358 -1.85 -11.79 -21.45
CA ASP A 358 -3.16 -12.20 -20.99
C ASP A 358 -3.43 -11.82 -19.53
N LEU A 359 -2.39 -11.40 -18.77
CA LEU A 359 -2.61 -10.71 -17.49
C LEU A 359 -3.45 -9.44 -17.68
N ASP A 360 -3.44 -8.80 -18.84
CA ASP A 360 -4.23 -7.60 -19.10
C ASP A 360 -5.75 -7.81 -18.90
N ARG A 361 -6.24 -9.04 -19.10
CA ARG A 361 -7.65 -9.42 -18.88
C ARG A 361 -7.96 -9.76 -17.42
N LEU A 362 -6.99 -10.34 -16.72
CA LEU A 362 -7.11 -10.72 -15.30
C LEU A 362 -6.87 -9.52 -14.36
N ALA A 363 -5.92 -8.65 -14.71
CA ALA A 363 -5.45 -7.49 -13.99
C ALA A 363 -5.73 -6.17 -14.75
N SER A 364 -6.88 -6.05 -15.40
CA SER A 364 -7.29 -4.80 -16.06
C SER A 364 -7.37 -3.66 -15.03
N ALA A 365 -6.83 -2.48 -15.36
CA ALA A 365 -6.81 -1.33 -14.47
C ALA A 365 -8.21 -0.96 -13.92
N HIS A 366 -9.24 -1.01 -14.77
CA HIS A 366 -10.63 -0.78 -14.38
C HIS A 366 -11.13 -1.78 -13.34
N ARG A 367 -10.91 -3.10 -13.53
CA ARG A 367 -11.28 -4.11 -12.54
C ARG A 367 -10.47 -3.96 -11.25
N GLY A 368 -9.18 -3.65 -11.36
CA GLY A 368 -8.32 -3.37 -10.20
C GLY A 368 -8.84 -2.19 -9.37
N LEU A 369 -9.16 -1.07 -10.03
CA LEU A 369 -9.75 0.11 -9.39
C LEU A 369 -11.11 -0.21 -8.78
N LEU A 370 -11.99 -0.93 -9.50
CA LEU A 370 -13.28 -1.36 -8.98
C LEU A 370 -13.11 -2.24 -7.74
N PHE A 371 -12.24 -3.25 -7.76
CA PHE A 371 -12.00 -4.10 -6.60
C PHE A 371 -11.38 -3.34 -5.43
N TRP A 372 -10.51 -2.37 -5.69
CA TRP A 372 -9.95 -1.50 -4.67
C TRP A 372 -11.04 -0.62 -4.02
N LEU A 373 -11.88 0.05 -4.83
CA LEU A 373 -13.04 0.81 -4.37
C LEU A 373 -14.03 -0.07 -3.61
N TRP A 374 -14.30 -1.28 -4.12
CA TRP A 374 -15.16 -2.25 -3.44
C TRP A 374 -14.52 -2.75 -2.14
N GLY A 375 -13.19 -2.85 -2.06
CA GLY A 375 -12.45 -3.14 -0.83
C GLY A 375 -12.64 -2.07 0.24
N ILE A 376 -12.61 -0.79 -0.15
CA ILE A 376 -12.90 0.35 0.73
C ILE A 376 -14.36 0.31 1.20
N LEU A 377 -15.30 0.18 0.25
CA LEU A 377 -16.74 0.18 0.53
C LEU A 377 -17.19 -1.05 1.33
N SER A 378 -16.60 -2.21 1.08
CA SER A 378 -16.98 -3.45 1.76
C SER A 378 -16.59 -3.48 3.23
N ARG A 379 -15.61 -2.67 3.62
CA ARG A 379 -15.21 -2.45 5.01
C ARG A 379 -16.26 -1.65 5.79
N TRP A 380 -17.13 -0.91 5.10
CA TRP A 380 -18.25 -0.16 5.68
C TRP A 380 -19.50 -1.02 5.95
N GLY A 381 -19.38 -2.35 5.94
CA GLY A 381 -20.39 -3.28 6.46
C GLY A 381 -21.60 -3.56 5.55
N SER A 382 -21.80 -2.82 4.46
CA SER A 382 -23.00 -2.92 3.61
C SER A 382 -23.08 -4.20 2.76
N THR A 383 -21.95 -4.88 2.55
CA THR A 383 -21.87 -6.08 1.69
C THR A 383 -22.44 -7.34 2.32
N ARG A 384 -22.67 -7.39 3.64
CA ARG A 384 -23.31 -8.55 4.28
C ARG A 384 -24.81 -8.63 4.04
N TYR A 385 -25.48 -7.48 3.90
CA TYR A 385 -26.94 -7.43 3.82
C TYR A 385 -27.50 -7.51 2.39
N ARG A 386 -26.71 -7.19 1.37
CA ARG A 386 -27.20 -7.10 -0.02
C ARG A 386 -26.82 -8.25 -0.97
N ALA A 387 -25.95 -9.16 -0.55
CA ALA A 387 -25.48 -10.25 -1.42
C ALA A 387 -26.45 -11.43 -1.62
N PRO A 388 -27.28 -11.85 -0.64
CA PRO A 388 -28.14 -13.04 -0.83
C PRO A 388 -29.42 -12.78 -1.64
N CYS A 389 -29.85 -11.53 -1.81
CA CYS A 389 -31.14 -11.24 -2.45
C CYS A 389 -31.08 -11.16 -3.99
N LEU A 390 -29.89 -11.06 -4.59
CA LEU A 390 -29.72 -10.81 -6.02
C LEU A 390 -29.22 -12.02 -6.83
N ARG A 391 -28.93 -13.15 -6.18
CA ARG A 391 -28.67 -14.42 -6.88
C ARG A 391 -29.41 -15.53 -6.15
N GLY A 392 -30.54 -15.95 -6.72
CA GLY A 392 -31.32 -17.09 -6.26
C GLY A 392 -30.54 -18.40 -6.38
N ALA A 393 -29.69 -18.68 -5.40
CA ALA A 393 -29.13 -20.00 -5.18
C ALA A 393 -29.89 -20.62 -4.00
N THR A 394 -30.84 -21.48 -4.32
CA THR A 394 -31.63 -22.26 -3.37
C THR A 394 -30.74 -23.18 -2.55
N ALA A 395 -30.80 -23.02 -1.23
CA ALA A 395 -30.16 -23.84 -0.23
C ALA A 395 -30.79 -25.24 -0.16
N ARG A 396 -30.44 -26.16 -1.07
CA ARG A 396 -30.90 -27.55 -0.96
C ARG A 396 -30.08 -28.57 -1.78
N THR A 397 -28.77 -28.64 -1.56
CA THR A 397 -27.96 -29.85 -1.86
C THR A 397 -26.73 -29.84 -0.95
N ALA A 398 -26.95 -30.19 0.32
CA ALA A 398 -25.90 -30.42 1.30
C ALA A 398 -26.31 -31.62 2.16
N SER A 399 -26.28 -32.81 1.59
CA SER A 399 -26.36 -34.07 2.34
C SER A 399 -25.81 -35.21 1.48
N GLY A 400 -24.64 -35.73 1.86
CA GLY A 400 -24.11 -37.00 1.37
C GLY A 400 -22.82 -36.91 0.58
N ALA A 401 -21.68 -36.80 1.28
CA ALA A 401 -20.43 -37.53 1.00
C ALA A 401 -19.31 -36.99 1.90
N SER A 402 -18.93 -37.81 2.87
CA SER A 402 -17.82 -37.66 3.79
C SER A 402 -16.46 -37.63 3.06
N ARG A 403 -15.78 -36.48 3.06
CA ARG A 403 -14.31 -36.36 2.87
C ARG A 403 -13.78 -35.17 3.69
N PRO A 404 -12.60 -35.30 4.33
CA PRO A 404 -12.23 -34.49 5.48
C PRO A 404 -11.88 -33.04 5.10
N SER A 405 -12.60 -32.12 5.76
CA SER A 405 -12.20 -30.78 6.17
C SER A 405 -11.36 -29.92 5.22
N ILE A 406 -12.00 -29.34 4.21
CA ILE A 406 -11.73 -27.95 3.84
C ILE A 406 -12.90 -27.14 4.39
N THR A 407 -12.68 -26.45 5.50
CA THR A 407 -13.68 -25.57 6.10
C THR A 407 -14.08 -24.47 5.09
N PRO A 408 -15.37 -24.24 4.81
CA PRO A 408 -15.82 -23.20 3.84
C PRO A 408 -15.44 -21.77 4.26
N ASN A 409 -15.05 -21.59 5.52
CA ASN A 409 -14.85 -20.29 6.15
C ASN A 409 -13.45 -19.68 5.87
N THR A 410 -12.47 -20.47 5.45
CA THR A 410 -11.15 -19.99 4.99
C THR A 410 -11.25 -19.43 3.57
N CYS A 411 -11.92 -20.15 2.66
CA CYS A 411 -12.06 -19.74 1.26
C CYS A 411 -12.79 -18.38 1.10
N SER A 412 -13.75 -18.05 1.97
CA SER A 412 -14.54 -16.81 1.89
C SER A 412 -13.88 -15.56 2.52
N ARG A 413 -12.88 -15.74 3.37
CA ARG A 413 -12.00 -14.65 3.87
C ARG A 413 -10.79 -14.46 2.94
N ASP A 414 -10.25 -15.55 2.40
CA ASP A 414 -9.08 -15.51 1.49
C ASP A 414 -9.41 -15.07 0.06
N CYS A 415 -10.55 -15.46 -0.51
CA CYS A 415 -10.95 -14.94 -1.83
C CYS A 415 -11.15 -13.41 -1.82
N ARG A 416 -11.43 -12.83 -0.64
CA ARG A 416 -11.60 -11.39 -0.42
C ARG A 416 -10.26 -10.64 -0.40
N ARG A 417 -9.15 -11.35 -0.17
CA ARG A 417 -7.76 -10.87 -0.18
C ARG A 417 -7.00 -11.28 -1.44
N ARG A 418 -7.69 -11.67 -2.52
CA ARG A 418 -7.07 -11.73 -3.84
C ARG A 418 -6.83 -10.31 -4.34
N SER A 419 -5.80 -9.64 -3.83
CA SER A 419 -5.17 -8.54 -4.56
C SER A 419 -4.48 -9.19 -5.74
N TRP A 420 -5.20 -9.35 -6.85
CA TRP A 420 -4.56 -9.63 -8.12
C TRP A 420 -3.53 -8.51 -8.31
N PRO A 421 -2.24 -8.85 -8.54
CA PRO A 421 -1.22 -7.84 -8.76
C PRO A 421 -1.72 -6.94 -9.87
N ALA A 422 -1.70 -5.62 -9.64
CA ALA A 422 -1.98 -4.69 -10.71
C ALA A 422 -1.01 -4.97 -11.87
N ARG A 423 -1.44 -4.70 -13.11
CA ARG A 423 -0.63 -4.84 -14.32
C ARG A 423 0.80 -4.32 -14.14
N SER A 424 0.96 -3.27 -13.34
CA SER A 424 2.26 -2.66 -13.06
C SER A 424 3.21 -3.47 -12.21
N GLN A 425 2.70 -4.19 -11.22
CA GLN A 425 3.48 -5.10 -10.39
C GLN A 425 3.96 -6.31 -11.19
N ALA A 426 3.16 -6.77 -12.16
CA ALA A 426 3.56 -7.86 -13.03
C ALA A 426 4.69 -7.47 -14.00
N ARG A 427 4.57 -6.32 -14.69
CA ARG A 427 5.61 -5.84 -15.62
C ARG A 427 6.91 -5.40 -14.92
N GLY A 428 6.83 -4.82 -13.71
CA GLY A 428 8.01 -4.45 -12.93
C GLY A 428 8.86 -5.65 -12.50
N ALA A 429 8.22 -6.80 -12.25
CA ALA A 429 8.91 -8.06 -11.97
C ALA A 429 9.53 -8.72 -13.22
N GLN A 430 9.07 -8.36 -14.43
CA GLN A 430 9.51 -8.95 -15.71
C GLN A 430 10.74 -8.29 -16.32
N GLN A 431 11.12 -7.08 -15.92
CA GLN A 431 12.22 -6.36 -16.59
C GLN A 431 13.60 -7.05 -16.58
N PRO A 432 13.95 -7.91 -15.61
CA PRO A 432 15.13 -8.79 -15.72
C PRO A 432 15.01 -9.85 -16.83
N GLN A 433 13.78 -10.23 -17.23
CA GLN A 433 13.51 -11.33 -18.16
C GLN A 433 13.93 -11.03 -19.60
N HIS A 434 13.84 -9.77 -20.06
CA HIS A 434 14.30 -9.41 -21.41
C HIS A 434 15.83 -9.45 -21.55
N HIS A 435 16.58 -9.33 -20.45
CA HIS A 435 18.04 -9.51 -20.44
C HIS A 435 18.46 -10.94 -20.09
N ALA A 436 17.59 -11.74 -19.47
CA ALA A 436 17.83 -13.13 -19.14
C ALA A 436 17.41 -14.11 -20.27
N GLN A 437 17.70 -13.77 -21.53
CA GLN A 437 17.55 -14.64 -22.71
C GLN A 437 18.55 -15.83 -22.72
N GLY A 438 19.11 -16.19 -21.56
CA GLY A 438 20.19 -17.17 -21.40
C GLY A 438 19.82 -18.36 -20.53
N TYR A 439 18.53 -18.71 -20.39
CA TYR A 439 18.19 -19.98 -19.76
C TYR A 439 18.54 -21.13 -20.72
N GLY A 440 19.63 -21.85 -20.40
CA GLY A 440 19.92 -23.16 -20.99
C GLY A 440 18.93 -24.25 -20.55
N ALA A 441 17.90 -23.89 -19.78
CA ALA A 441 16.88 -24.76 -19.26
C ALA A 441 15.83 -25.10 -20.34
N GLY A 442 15.67 -26.40 -20.61
CA GLY A 442 14.63 -26.92 -21.49
C GLY A 442 13.25 -26.54 -20.98
N GLY A 443 12.47 -25.91 -21.87
CA GLY A 443 11.08 -25.55 -21.66
C GLY A 443 10.17 -26.57 -22.34
N ASP A 444 9.34 -27.31 -21.61
CA ASP A 444 8.33 -28.17 -22.22
C ASP A 444 6.94 -27.58 -21.93
N PHE A 445 6.13 -27.38 -22.97
CA PHE A 445 4.77 -26.83 -22.85
C PHE A 445 3.75 -27.85 -23.30
N VAL A 446 2.66 -28.00 -22.53
CA VAL A 446 1.56 -28.93 -22.83
C VAL A 446 0.22 -28.22 -22.61
N GLY A 447 -0.63 -28.11 -23.64
CA GLY A 447 -1.98 -27.57 -23.50
C GLY A 447 -2.84 -27.63 -24.78
N ASP A 448 -4.13 -27.98 -24.64
CA ASP A 448 -5.11 -28.16 -25.74
C ASP A 448 -5.76 -26.86 -26.24
N ARG A 449 -5.79 -25.80 -25.40
CA ARG A 449 -6.46 -24.52 -25.73
C ARG A 449 -5.90 -23.82 -26.98
N ILE A 450 -4.78 -24.32 -27.49
CA ILE A 450 -4.16 -23.99 -28.76
C ILE A 450 -5.16 -24.13 -29.91
N LYS A 451 -5.95 -25.21 -30.00
CA LYS A 451 -6.84 -25.44 -31.16
C LYS A 451 -8.13 -24.61 -31.13
N GLY A 452 -8.62 -24.25 -29.94
CA GLY A 452 -9.89 -23.51 -29.78
C GLY A 452 -9.75 -21.99 -29.76
N ASN A 453 -8.53 -21.46 -29.55
CA ASN A 453 -8.30 -20.02 -29.43
C ASN A 453 -6.95 -19.62 -30.04
N ARG A 454 -7.00 -19.06 -31.25
CA ARG A 454 -5.81 -18.61 -32.00
C ARG A 454 -4.91 -17.67 -31.21
N ARG A 455 -5.49 -16.77 -30.40
CA ARG A 455 -4.71 -15.89 -29.52
C ARG A 455 -3.95 -16.68 -28.45
N TRP A 456 -4.58 -17.70 -27.86
CA TRP A 456 -3.92 -18.55 -26.87
C TRP A 456 -2.79 -19.36 -27.50
N GLU A 457 -3.01 -19.94 -28.69
CA GLU A 457 -1.95 -20.59 -29.47
C GLU A 457 -0.76 -19.66 -29.71
N GLU A 458 -1.00 -18.46 -30.24
CA GLU A 458 0.06 -17.49 -30.53
C GLU A 458 0.87 -17.15 -29.28
N LYS A 459 0.19 -17.03 -28.12
CA LYS A 459 0.82 -16.77 -26.84
C LYS A 459 1.62 -17.98 -26.34
N GLN A 460 1.05 -19.18 -26.36
CA GLN A 460 1.79 -20.40 -26.04
C GLN A 460 3.06 -20.49 -26.91
N ARG A 461 2.94 -20.27 -28.22
CA ARG A 461 4.08 -20.26 -29.16
C ARG A 461 5.13 -19.20 -28.81
N ASP A 462 4.72 -18.04 -28.31
CA ASP A 462 5.67 -17.01 -27.87
C ASP A 462 6.42 -17.45 -26.59
N LEU A 463 5.74 -18.12 -25.65
CA LEU A 463 6.39 -18.70 -24.47
C LEU A 463 7.47 -19.76 -24.85
N SER A 464 7.30 -20.48 -25.96
CA SER A 464 8.33 -21.39 -26.47
C SER A 464 9.66 -20.71 -26.79
N ARG A 465 9.62 -19.40 -27.11
CA ARG A 465 10.79 -18.60 -27.50
C ARG A 465 11.48 -17.95 -26.30
N LEU A 466 11.02 -18.22 -25.08
CA LEU A 466 11.64 -17.72 -23.86
C LEU A 466 13.04 -18.28 -23.62
N THR A 467 13.32 -19.48 -24.13
CA THR A 467 14.62 -20.14 -23.98
C THR A 467 15.24 -20.41 -25.35
N THR A 468 16.56 -20.32 -25.43
CA THR A 468 17.33 -20.67 -26.64
C THR A 468 17.55 -22.17 -26.78
N ASN A 469 17.24 -22.95 -25.74
CA ASN A 469 17.41 -24.40 -25.66
C ASN A 469 16.07 -25.10 -25.39
N LEU A 470 15.06 -24.84 -26.22
CA LEU A 470 13.78 -25.54 -26.17
C LEU A 470 13.99 -27.03 -26.48
N LYS A 471 13.48 -27.92 -25.62
CA LYS A 471 13.64 -29.38 -25.79
C LYS A 471 12.41 -29.99 -26.46
N HIS A 472 11.23 -29.80 -25.90
CA HIS A 472 9.98 -30.29 -26.49
C HIS A 472 8.85 -29.27 -26.46
N TRP A 473 7.93 -29.47 -27.40
CA TRP A 473 6.68 -28.74 -27.51
C TRP A 473 5.59 -29.78 -27.78
N ASP A 474 4.81 -30.12 -26.77
CA ASP A 474 3.77 -31.14 -26.89
C ASP A 474 2.39 -30.50 -26.86
N VAL A 475 1.48 -31.00 -27.68
CA VAL A 475 0.08 -30.59 -27.66
C VAL A 475 -0.73 -31.84 -27.36
N VAL A 476 -1.55 -31.78 -26.30
CA VAL A 476 -2.45 -32.87 -25.91
C VAL A 476 -3.84 -32.49 -26.36
N ASP A 477 -4.40 -33.31 -27.24
CA ASP A 477 -5.68 -33.04 -27.87
C ASP A 477 -6.85 -33.36 -26.93
N GLY A 478 -7.80 -32.44 -26.81
CA GLY A 478 -9.02 -32.60 -26.00
C GLY A 478 -8.82 -32.46 -24.48
N ALA A 479 -7.65 -32.01 -24.01
CA ALA A 479 -7.39 -31.79 -22.59
C ALA A 479 -7.89 -30.43 -22.07
N PRO A 480 -8.50 -30.35 -20.87
CA PRO A 480 -8.85 -29.04 -20.28
C PRO A 480 -7.58 -28.28 -19.83
N HIS A 481 -7.75 -27.01 -19.40
CA HIS A 481 -6.65 -26.17 -18.84
C HIS A 481 -5.81 -26.90 -17.79
N GLU A 482 -6.46 -27.69 -16.94
CA GLU A 482 -5.80 -28.65 -16.07
C GLU A 482 -5.48 -29.93 -16.86
N VAL A 483 -4.42 -29.90 -17.68
CA VAL A 483 -4.08 -30.97 -18.64
C VAL A 483 -3.96 -32.34 -17.97
N TRP A 484 -3.50 -32.38 -16.71
CA TRP A 484 -3.39 -33.58 -15.87
C TRP A 484 -4.74 -34.24 -15.51
N ARG A 485 -5.89 -33.68 -15.91
CA ARG A 485 -7.17 -34.39 -15.78
C ARG A 485 -7.33 -35.52 -16.82
N THR A 486 -6.62 -35.43 -17.93
CA THR A 486 -6.61 -36.49 -18.96
C THR A 486 -5.50 -37.49 -18.71
N LEU A 487 -5.69 -38.75 -19.11
CA LEU A 487 -4.64 -39.77 -18.99
C LEU A 487 -3.42 -39.40 -19.84
N GLU A 488 -3.64 -39.06 -21.11
CA GLU A 488 -2.59 -38.65 -22.03
C GLU A 488 -1.80 -37.45 -21.49
N GLY A 489 -2.50 -36.44 -20.95
CA GLY A 489 -1.85 -35.28 -20.32
C GLY A 489 -0.94 -35.66 -19.15
N ARG A 490 -1.37 -36.58 -18.28
CA ARG A 490 -0.54 -37.03 -17.14
C ARG A 490 0.70 -37.76 -17.60
N GLU A 491 0.55 -38.70 -18.53
CA GLU A 491 1.68 -39.49 -19.06
C GLU A 491 2.72 -38.61 -19.75
N ARG A 492 2.26 -37.61 -20.52
CA ARG A 492 3.14 -36.64 -21.18
C ARG A 492 3.91 -35.81 -20.15
N ILE A 493 3.21 -35.22 -19.18
CA ILE A 493 3.85 -34.37 -18.16
C ILE A 493 4.85 -35.19 -17.33
N GLU A 494 4.48 -36.40 -16.92
CA GLU A 494 5.37 -37.29 -16.16
C GLU A 494 6.63 -37.66 -16.96
N ARG A 495 6.47 -38.05 -18.23
CA ARG A 495 7.59 -38.36 -19.12
C ARG A 495 8.56 -37.19 -19.25
N ARG A 496 8.04 -35.99 -19.54
CA ARG A 496 8.87 -34.77 -19.69
C ARG A 496 9.57 -34.36 -18.39
N MET A 497 8.87 -34.52 -17.27
CA MET A 497 9.47 -34.29 -15.95
C MET A 497 10.66 -35.22 -15.71
N GLY A 498 10.56 -36.50 -16.07
CA GLY A 498 11.67 -37.45 -15.97
C GLY A 498 12.85 -37.12 -16.88
N GLU A 499 12.58 -36.72 -18.13
CA GLU A 499 13.61 -36.31 -19.11
C GLU A 499 14.36 -35.05 -18.63
N LEU A 500 13.67 -34.07 -18.04
CA LEU A 500 14.29 -32.87 -17.48
C LEU A 500 15.14 -33.15 -16.22
N VAL A 501 14.72 -34.11 -15.37
CA VAL A 501 15.44 -34.44 -14.14
C VAL A 501 16.71 -35.25 -14.42
N ARG A 502 16.64 -36.25 -15.30
CA ARG A 502 17.79 -37.14 -15.60
C ARG A 502 18.81 -36.53 -16.56
N GLY A 503 18.46 -35.41 -17.19
CA GLY A 503 19.25 -34.83 -18.28
C GLY A 503 19.04 -35.61 -19.59
N TYR A 504 19.20 -34.90 -20.71
CA TYR A 504 19.15 -35.47 -22.05
C TYR A 504 20.46 -36.17 -22.41
#